data_AF-A0A358I4W9-F1
#
_entry.id   AF-A0A358I4W9-F1
#
_cell.length_a   1.000
_cell.length_b   1.000
_cell.length_c   1.000
_cell.angle_alpha   90.00
_cell.angle_beta   90.00
_cell.angle_gamma   90.00
#
_symmetry.space_group_name_H-M   'P 1'
#
loop_
_entity.id
_entity.type
_entity.pdbx_description
1 polymer ?
#
loop_
_entity_poly.entity_id
_entity_poly.type
_entity_poly.pdbx_seq_one_letter_code
_entity_poly.pdbx_strand_id
1 'polypeptide(L)'
;MFTPFIILIIVLCLGVIIYIAARKLPAVKSVNPKASPVIQQMTIKQQLIRQRLERRLRDGGAKLWVFLKPAFNHLGLKLRQGYQKLVDLEEDYRHKVLQSSFKDKVMQEQKNDEIIKEAEQLTDEEKYQEAEKKYIEALTLDEKNVEAYKGLGRLYLLQKDYEHAKETFEFLMILDDADPFVYQSLGEISVDRGDLKTAEDKYLKSLQLNSKDISVYLNLAQVYLNLDEPNKAFEVITQAVTQEPKNPKILDFLIEISIILQDKVAARKALRQLAEANPENQKLDDFKKRIEEL
;
A
#
# COMPACT_ATOMS: atom_id res chain seq x y z
N MET A 1 -49.78 -10.83 -27.95
CA MET A 1 -48.59 -11.41 -27.29
C MET A 1 -47.89 -12.52 -28.11
N PHE A 2 -48.26 -12.82 -29.37
CA PHE A 2 -47.73 -13.99 -30.10
C PHE A 2 -46.52 -13.73 -31.00
N THR A 3 -46.11 -12.47 -31.23
CA THR A 3 -45.05 -12.12 -32.19
C THR A 3 -43.62 -12.53 -31.79
N PRO A 4 -43.15 -12.48 -30.52
CA PRO A 4 -41.76 -12.85 -30.19
C PRO A 4 -41.53 -14.37 -30.26
N PHE A 5 -42.54 -15.17 -29.93
CA PHE A 5 -42.46 -16.63 -29.98
C PHE A 5 -42.36 -17.15 -31.42
N ILE A 6 -43.10 -16.54 -32.34
CA ILE A 6 -43.05 -16.87 -33.78
C ILE A 6 -41.67 -16.54 -34.36
N ILE A 7 -41.06 -15.42 -33.96
CA ILE A 7 -39.72 -15.02 -34.44
C ILE A 7 -38.63 -15.98 -33.92
N LEU A 8 -38.71 -16.40 -32.64
CA LEU A 8 -37.80 -17.39 -32.07
C LEU A 8 -37.87 -18.73 -32.83
N ILE A 9 -39.08 -19.19 -33.14
CA ILE A 9 -39.31 -20.41 -33.93
C ILE A 9 -38.74 -20.26 -35.34
N ILE A 10 -38.93 -19.12 -36.00
CA ILE A 10 -38.41 -18.89 -37.35
C ILE A 10 -36.88 -18.90 -37.35
N VAL A 11 -36.22 -18.30 -36.34
CA VAL A 11 -34.75 -18.28 -36.23
C VAL A 11 -34.20 -19.68 -35.95
N LEU A 12 -34.84 -20.45 -35.06
CA LEU A 12 -34.47 -21.84 -34.79
C LEU A 12 -34.64 -22.73 -36.03
N CYS A 13 -35.75 -22.59 -36.75
CA CYS A 13 -35.99 -23.34 -37.99
C CYS A 13 -34.97 -22.98 -39.09
N LEU A 14 -34.63 -21.70 -39.26
CA LEU A 14 -33.61 -21.26 -40.22
C LEU A 14 -32.22 -21.81 -39.87
N GLY A 15 -31.85 -21.83 -38.58
CA GLY A 15 -30.60 -22.42 -38.11
C GLY A 15 -30.50 -23.92 -38.42
N VAL A 16 -31.58 -24.68 -38.19
CA VAL A 16 -31.63 -26.13 -38.50
C VAL A 16 -31.55 -26.38 -40.02
N ILE A 17 -32.23 -25.58 -40.84
CA ILE A 17 -32.19 -25.72 -42.30
C ILE A 17 -30.78 -25.43 -42.85
N ILE A 18 -30.12 -24.37 -42.37
CA ILE A 18 -28.75 -24.02 -42.78
C ILE A 18 -27.75 -25.11 -42.36
N TYR A 19 -27.90 -25.64 -41.14
CA TYR A 19 -27.08 -26.74 -40.64
C TYR A 19 -27.25 -28.02 -41.47
N ILE A 20 -28.48 -28.39 -41.83
CA ILE A 20 -28.76 -29.55 -42.69
C ILE A 20 -28.21 -29.34 -44.11
N ALA A 21 -28.34 -28.14 -44.67
CA ALA A 21 -27.84 -27.80 -46.01
C ALA A 21 -26.30 -27.86 -46.08
N ALA A 22 -25.61 -27.31 -45.08
CA ALA A 22 -24.15 -27.36 -44.99
C ALA A 22 -23.61 -28.79 -44.89
N ARG A 23 -24.36 -29.70 -44.23
CA ARG A 23 -23.92 -31.09 -44.00
C ARG A 23 -24.11 -32.01 -45.22
N LYS A 24 -25.05 -31.73 -46.14
CA LYS A 24 -25.37 -32.62 -47.28
C LYS A 24 -24.66 -32.30 -48.60
N LEU A 25 -23.91 -31.20 -48.69
CA LEU A 25 -23.28 -30.74 -49.94
C LEU A 25 -21.86 -31.25 -50.31
N PRO A 26 -21.11 -32.10 -49.56
CA PRO A 26 -19.77 -32.49 -50.02
C PRO A 26 -19.69 -33.52 -51.17
N ALA A 27 -20.79 -34.08 -51.68
CA ALA A 27 -20.74 -35.27 -52.55
C ALA A 27 -20.99 -35.03 -54.05
N VAL A 28 -20.67 -33.86 -54.61
CA VAL A 28 -20.67 -33.65 -56.08
C VAL A 28 -19.39 -32.95 -56.52
N LYS A 29 -18.26 -33.59 -56.24
CA LYS A 29 -17.00 -33.39 -56.97
C LYS A 29 -16.71 -34.70 -57.72
N SER A 30 -16.24 -34.55 -58.95
CA SER A 30 -15.82 -35.56 -59.94
C SER A 30 -16.91 -36.39 -60.64
N VAL A 31 -17.65 -35.75 -61.55
CA VAL A 31 -18.10 -36.42 -62.79
C VAL A 31 -17.85 -35.47 -63.96
N ASN A 32 -17.07 -35.94 -64.94
CA ASN A 32 -16.59 -35.16 -66.09
C ASN A 32 -17.77 -34.74 -67.01
N PRO A 33 -18.10 -33.44 -67.20
CA PRO A 33 -19.39 -33.01 -67.76
C PRO A 33 -19.54 -33.05 -69.29
N LYS A 34 -18.69 -33.78 -70.04
CA LYS A 34 -18.58 -33.63 -71.50
C LYS A 34 -18.97 -34.86 -72.35
N ALA A 35 -19.74 -35.81 -71.86
CA ALA A 35 -20.02 -37.06 -72.60
C ALA A 35 -21.50 -37.40 -72.92
N SER A 36 -22.48 -36.51 -72.71
CA SER A 36 -23.86 -36.81 -73.16
C SER A 36 -24.71 -35.55 -73.42
N PRO A 37 -25.44 -35.46 -74.56
CA PRO A 37 -26.35 -34.35 -74.86
C PRO A 37 -27.48 -34.17 -73.83
N VAL A 38 -27.81 -35.22 -73.06
CA VAL A 38 -28.81 -35.19 -71.99
C VAL A 38 -28.34 -34.34 -70.79
N ILE A 39 -27.02 -34.34 -70.50
CA ILE A 39 -26.44 -33.57 -69.38
C ILE A 39 -26.42 -32.06 -69.71
N GLN A 40 -26.24 -31.67 -70.97
CA GLN A 40 -26.30 -30.27 -71.41
C GLN A 40 -27.71 -29.68 -71.27
N GLN A 41 -28.75 -30.45 -71.57
CA GLN A 41 -30.13 -30.01 -71.36
C GLN A 41 -30.46 -29.85 -69.87
N MET A 42 -29.95 -30.73 -69.01
CA MET A 42 -30.13 -30.60 -67.56
C MET A 42 -29.42 -29.38 -66.97
N THR A 43 -28.18 -29.08 -67.40
CA THR A 43 -27.44 -27.91 -66.90
C THR A 43 -28.09 -26.59 -67.33
N ILE A 44 -28.59 -26.50 -68.57
CA ILE A 44 -29.34 -25.33 -69.05
C ILE A 44 -30.64 -25.17 -68.25
N LYS A 45 -31.41 -26.25 -68.06
CA LYS A 45 -32.66 -26.21 -67.28
C LYS A 45 -32.42 -25.84 -65.81
N GLN A 46 -31.35 -26.34 -65.20
CA GLN A 46 -30.93 -25.97 -63.84
C GLN A 46 -30.50 -24.51 -63.76
N GLN A 47 -29.68 -24.01 -64.70
CA GLN A 47 -29.30 -22.59 -64.75
C GLN A 47 -30.50 -21.67 -64.88
N LEU A 48 -31.50 -22.06 -65.69
CA LEU A 48 -32.70 -21.26 -65.92
C LEU A 48 -33.63 -21.25 -64.70
N ILE A 49 -33.78 -22.40 -64.01
CA ILE A 49 -34.48 -22.47 -62.71
C ILE A 49 -33.73 -21.65 -61.66
N ARG A 50 -32.39 -21.73 -61.61
CA ARG A 50 -31.56 -20.98 -60.67
C ARG A 50 -31.68 -19.48 -60.90
N GLN A 51 -31.61 -19.02 -62.14
CA GLN A 51 -31.82 -17.61 -62.49
C GLN A 51 -33.24 -17.12 -62.18
N ARG A 52 -34.27 -17.97 -62.38
CA ARG A 52 -35.66 -17.63 -62.02
C ARG A 52 -35.87 -17.59 -60.50
N LEU A 53 -35.25 -18.53 -59.77
CA LEU A 53 -35.28 -18.59 -58.32
C LEU A 53 -34.53 -17.40 -57.72
N GLU A 54 -33.35 -17.06 -58.24
CA GLU A 54 -32.58 -15.89 -57.83
C GLU A 54 -33.35 -14.59 -58.06
N ARG A 55 -34.02 -14.41 -59.21
CA ARG A 55 -34.88 -13.24 -59.44
C ARG A 55 -36.06 -13.19 -58.45
N ARG A 56 -36.77 -14.30 -58.24
CA ARG A 56 -37.87 -14.36 -57.26
C ARG A 56 -37.42 -14.20 -55.82
N LEU A 57 -36.24 -14.71 -55.46
CA LEU A 57 -35.65 -14.55 -54.12
C LEU A 57 -35.07 -13.16 -53.92
N ARG A 58 -34.58 -12.49 -54.97
CA ARG A 58 -34.12 -11.10 -54.91
C ARG A 58 -35.30 -10.16 -54.68
N ASP A 59 -36.38 -10.32 -55.45
CA ASP A 59 -37.59 -9.49 -55.30
C ASP A 59 -38.41 -9.86 -54.07
N GLY A 60 -38.57 -11.17 -53.80
CA GLY A 60 -39.31 -11.69 -52.64
C GLY A 60 -38.54 -11.51 -51.34
N GLY A 61 -37.23 -11.73 -51.34
CA GLY A 61 -36.34 -11.56 -50.20
C GLY A 61 -36.13 -10.08 -49.85
N ALA A 62 -36.04 -9.18 -50.83
CA ALA A 62 -36.02 -7.74 -50.56
C ALA A 62 -37.32 -7.25 -49.91
N LYS A 63 -38.48 -7.72 -50.39
CA LYS A 63 -39.79 -7.43 -49.77
C LYS A 63 -39.91 -8.02 -48.37
N LEU A 64 -39.43 -9.24 -48.16
CA LEU A 64 -39.38 -9.88 -46.84
C LEU A 64 -38.48 -9.09 -45.88
N TRP A 65 -37.35 -8.58 -46.37
CA TRP A 65 -36.44 -7.73 -45.60
C TRP A 65 -37.10 -6.41 -45.21
N VAL A 66 -37.80 -5.75 -46.14
CA VAL A 66 -38.57 -4.53 -45.86
C VAL A 66 -39.68 -4.79 -44.82
N PHE A 67 -40.33 -5.96 -44.87
CA PHE A 67 -41.35 -6.37 -43.91
C PHE A 67 -40.80 -6.75 -42.52
N LEU A 68 -39.62 -7.38 -42.46
CA LEU A 68 -38.96 -7.79 -41.21
C LEU A 68 -38.12 -6.68 -40.58
N LYS A 69 -37.69 -5.66 -41.35
CA LYS A 69 -36.90 -4.52 -40.90
C LYS A 69 -37.49 -3.78 -39.68
N PRO A 70 -38.81 -3.50 -39.59
CA PRO A 70 -39.39 -2.87 -38.40
C PRO A 70 -39.31 -3.77 -37.16
N ALA A 71 -39.53 -5.07 -37.32
CA ALA A 71 -39.44 -6.04 -36.23
C ALA A 71 -37.99 -6.18 -35.73
N PHE A 72 -37.02 -6.26 -36.65
CA PHE A 72 -35.59 -6.29 -36.32
C PHE A 72 -35.10 -4.98 -35.69
N ASN A 73 -35.56 -3.83 -36.18
CA ASN A 73 -35.25 -2.53 -35.59
C ASN A 73 -35.82 -2.43 -34.16
N HIS A 74 -37.06 -2.87 -33.94
CA HIS A 74 -37.66 -2.90 -32.60
C HIS A 74 -36.98 -3.90 -31.66
N LEU A 75 -36.57 -5.07 -32.16
CA LEU A 75 -35.83 -6.06 -31.39
C LEU A 75 -34.44 -5.55 -31.02
N GLY A 76 -33.74 -4.93 -31.97
CA GLY A 76 -32.43 -4.29 -31.75
C GLY A 76 -32.50 -3.13 -30.77
N LEU A 77 -33.55 -2.29 -30.84
CA LEU A 77 -33.79 -1.22 -29.86
C LEU A 77 -34.06 -1.76 -28.46
N LYS A 78 -34.89 -2.80 -28.31
CA LYS A 78 -35.17 -3.43 -27.00
C LYS A 78 -33.94 -4.14 -26.43
N LEU A 79 -33.16 -4.81 -27.28
CA LEU A 79 -31.90 -5.42 -26.88
C LEU A 79 -30.89 -4.36 -26.43
N ARG A 80 -30.78 -3.25 -27.17
CA ARG A 80 -29.92 -2.13 -26.80
C ARG A 80 -30.35 -1.48 -25.49
N GLN A 81 -31.66 -1.25 -25.29
CA GLN A 81 -32.19 -0.72 -24.04
C GLN A 81 -31.99 -1.69 -22.87
N GLY A 82 -32.15 -3.00 -23.08
CA GLY A 82 -31.89 -4.02 -22.07
C GLY A 82 -30.40 -4.10 -21.70
N TYR A 83 -29.52 -4.01 -22.70
CA TYR A 83 -28.07 -3.94 -22.50
C TYR A 83 -27.65 -2.66 -21.75
N GLN A 84 -28.20 -1.50 -22.12
CA GLN A 84 -27.93 -0.23 -21.43
C GLN A 84 -28.34 -0.32 -19.95
N LYS A 85 -29.54 -0.84 -19.66
CA LYS A 85 -30.00 -1.06 -18.27
C LYS A 85 -29.11 -2.03 -17.48
N LEU A 86 -28.53 -3.03 -18.14
CA LEU A 86 -27.57 -3.95 -17.52
C LEU A 86 -26.28 -3.23 -17.15
N VAL A 87 -25.76 -2.39 -18.05
CA VAL A 87 -24.58 -1.55 -17.79
C VAL A 87 -24.85 -0.56 -16.66
N ASP A 88 -26.00 0.14 -16.68
CA ASP A 88 -26.38 1.10 -15.63
C ASP A 88 -26.53 0.41 -14.25
N LEU A 89 -27.07 -0.81 -14.23
CA LEU A 89 -27.23 -1.62 -13.01
C LEU A 89 -25.88 -2.11 -12.47
N GLU A 90 -24.98 -2.54 -13.36
CA GLU A 90 -23.62 -2.92 -12.99
C GLU A 90 -22.88 -1.72 -12.41
N GLU A 91 -23.00 -0.54 -13.02
CA GLU A 91 -22.38 0.70 -12.56
C GLU A 91 -22.91 1.16 -11.20
N ASP A 92 -24.24 1.11 -10.97
CA ASP A 92 -24.87 1.40 -9.68
C ASP A 92 -24.46 0.39 -8.59
N TYR A 93 -24.38 -0.90 -8.94
CA TYR A 93 -23.90 -1.93 -8.01
C TYR A 93 -22.43 -1.73 -7.65
N ARG A 94 -21.58 -1.45 -8.64
CA ARG A 94 -20.16 -1.18 -8.44
C ARG A 94 -19.96 0.07 -7.57
N HIS A 95 -20.71 1.13 -7.84
CA HIS A 95 -20.66 2.36 -7.06
C HIS A 95 -21.11 2.13 -5.61
N LYS A 96 -22.23 1.43 -5.38
CA LYS A 96 -22.74 1.13 -4.03
C LYS A 96 -21.81 0.21 -3.24
N VAL A 97 -21.29 -0.85 -3.85
CA VAL A 97 -20.40 -1.80 -3.18
C VAL A 97 -19.04 -1.16 -2.88
N LEU A 98 -18.47 -0.40 -3.82
CA LEU A 98 -17.21 0.32 -3.57
C LEU A 98 -17.38 1.41 -2.51
N GLN A 99 -18.50 2.15 -2.54
CA GLN A 99 -18.75 3.20 -1.56
C GLN A 99 -19.05 2.61 -0.17
N SER A 100 -19.79 1.49 -0.09
CA SER A 100 -19.99 0.75 1.17
C SER A 100 -18.67 0.21 1.69
N SER A 101 -17.91 -0.52 0.87
CA SER A 101 -16.61 -1.08 1.24
C SER A 101 -15.61 0.00 1.66
N PHE A 102 -15.59 1.15 0.97
CA PHE A 102 -14.77 2.29 1.36
C PHE A 102 -15.22 2.87 2.69
N LYS A 103 -16.52 3.08 2.89
CA LYS A 103 -17.07 3.57 4.16
C LYS A 103 -16.75 2.61 5.32
N ASP A 104 -16.89 1.30 5.10
CA ASP A 104 -16.60 0.27 6.08
C ASP A 104 -15.11 0.27 6.44
N LYS A 105 -14.23 0.40 5.44
CA LYS A 105 -12.78 0.51 5.64
C LYS A 105 -12.42 1.77 6.43
N VAL A 106 -12.99 2.93 6.07
CA VAL A 106 -12.76 4.19 6.79
C VAL A 106 -13.27 4.11 8.23
N MET A 107 -14.41 3.46 8.49
CA MET A 107 -14.88 3.24 9.87
C MET A 107 -13.99 2.30 10.65
N GLN A 108 -13.42 1.27 10.01
CA GLN A 108 -12.46 0.38 10.65
C GLN A 108 -11.16 1.11 10.97
N GLU A 109 -10.62 1.91 10.05
CA GLU A 109 -9.44 2.75 10.26
C GLU A 109 -9.69 3.77 11.40
N GLN A 110 -10.80 4.50 11.38
CA GLN A 110 -11.15 5.44 12.46
C GLN A 110 -11.31 4.76 13.82
N LYS A 111 -11.99 3.60 13.86
CA LYS A 111 -12.12 2.82 15.08
C LYS A 111 -10.75 2.36 15.59
N ASN A 112 -9.86 1.97 14.68
CA ASN A 112 -8.51 1.54 15.04
C ASN A 112 -7.70 2.69 15.65
N ASP A 113 -7.77 3.88 15.04
CA ASP A 113 -7.12 5.10 15.57
C ASP A 113 -7.64 5.48 16.97
N GLU A 114 -8.94 5.30 17.23
CA GLU A 114 -9.52 5.53 18.56
C GLU A 114 -8.98 4.54 19.60
N ILE A 115 -8.86 3.25 19.24
CA ILE A 115 -8.31 2.21 20.13
C ILE A 115 -6.83 2.49 20.44
N ILE A 116 -6.04 2.89 19.43
CA ILE A 116 -4.62 3.23 19.62
C ILE A 116 -4.48 4.42 20.58
N LYS A 117 -5.30 5.47 20.43
CA LYS A 117 -5.30 6.61 21.36
C LYS A 117 -5.68 6.23 22.78
N GLU A 118 -6.65 5.33 22.94
CA GLU A 118 -7.01 4.78 24.26
C GLU A 118 -5.83 4.01 24.85
N ALA A 119 -5.12 3.20 24.06
CA ALA A 119 -3.93 2.48 24.48
C ALA A 119 -2.79 3.42 24.91
N GLU A 120 -2.56 4.51 24.17
CA GLU A 120 -1.58 5.54 24.51
C GLU A 120 -1.91 6.21 25.84
N GLN A 121 -3.18 6.59 26.05
CA GLN A 121 -3.62 7.18 27.31
C GLN A 121 -3.41 6.21 28.49
N LEU A 122 -3.77 4.93 28.32
CA LEU A 122 -3.54 3.90 29.35
C LEU A 122 -2.05 3.70 29.63
N THR A 123 -1.20 3.85 28.62
CA THR A 123 0.26 3.79 28.76
C THR A 123 0.77 4.96 29.61
N ASP A 124 0.28 6.17 29.34
CA ASP A 124 0.63 7.37 30.11
C ASP A 124 0.09 7.33 31.54
N GLU A 125 -1.03 6.63 31.78
CA GLU A 125 -1.59 6.32 33.11
C GLU A 125 -0.90 5.15 33.82
N GLU A 126 0.16 4.58 33.24
CA GLU A 126 0.92 3.41 33.72
C GLU A 126 0.09 2.12 33.87
N LYS A 127 -1.09 2.06 33.23
CA LYS A 127 -1.98 0.88 33.20
C LYS A 127 -1.56 -0.09 32.10
N TYR A 128 -0.35 -0.60 32.21
CA TYR A 128 0.31 -1.28 31.09
C TYR A 128 -0.43 -2.52 30.57
N GLN A 129 -1.04 -3.32 31.45
CA GLN A 129 -1.80 -4.51 31.02
C GLN A 129 -3.07 -4.15 30.23
N GLU A 130 -3.69 -3.02 30.52
CA GLU A 130 -4.87 -2.56 29.79
C GLU A 130 -4.46 -1.94 28.45
N ALA A 131 -3.36 -1.17 28.43
CA ALA A 131 -2.76 -0.64 27.22
C ALA A 131 -2.35 -1.74 26.22
N GLU A 132 -1.68 -2.79 26.70
CA GLU A 132 -1.27 -3.94 25.88
C GLU A 132 -2.47 -4.58 25.19
N LYS A 133 -3.56 -4.82 25.94
CA LYS A 133 -4.81 -5.38 25.39
C LYS A 133 -5.39 -4.49 24.29
N LYS A 134 -5.33 -3.17 24.45
CA LYS A 134 -5.83 -2.20 23.46
C LYS A 134 -4.96 -2.16 22.21
N TYR A 135 -3.63 -2.20 22.34
CA TYR A 135 -2.75 -2.35 21.18
C TYR A 135 -2.99 -3.67 20.46
N ILE A 136 -3.17 -4.78 21.18
CA ILE A 136 -3.52 -6.07 20.57
C ILE A 136 -4.89 -5.99 19.88
N GLU A 137 -5.90 -5.35 20.50
CA GLU A 137 -7.20 -5.12 19.87
C GLU A 137 -7.05 -4.35 18.55
N ALA A 138 -6.25 -3.29 18.52
CA ALA A 138 -5.95 -2.53 17.30
C ALA A 138 -5.30 -3.41 16.22
N LEU A 139 -4.33 -4.23 16.60
CA LEU A 139 -3.65 -5.17 15.70
C LEU A 139 -4.55 -6.30 15.20
N THR A 140 -5.61 -6.67 15.94
CA THR A 140 -6.61 -7.63 15.42
C THR A 140 -7.53 -7.01 14.36
N LEU A 141 -7.70 -5.69 14.36
CA LEU A 141 -8.47 -4.97 13.33
C LEU A 141 -7.62 -4.69 12.09
N ASP A 142 -6.33 -4.40 12.29
CA ASP A 142 -5.35 -4.18 11.23
C ASP A 142 -4.00 -4.78 11.65
N GLU A 143 -3.72 -5.99 11.15
CA GLU A 143 -2.55 -6.80 11.48
C GLU A 143 -1.20 -6.13 11.13
N LYS A 144 -1.23 -5.08 10.31
CA LYS A 144 -0.04 -4.35 9.83
C LYS A 144 -0.03 -2.89 10.27
N ASN A 145 -0.83 -2.53 11.26
CA ASN A 145 -0.88 -1.16 11.74
C ASN A 145 0.43 -0.74 12.40
N VAL A 146 1.18 0.13 11.73
CA VAL A 146 2.51 0.57 12.16
C VAL A 146 2.45 1.30 13.51
N GLU A 147 1.48 2.20 13.70
CA GLU A 147 1.37 2.99 14.93
C GLU A 147 1.00 2.12 16.14
N ALA A 148 0.12 1.13 15.95
CA ALA A 148 -0.20 0.16 17.01
C ALA A 148 1.03 -0.64 17.45
N TYR A 149 1.87 -1.14 16.51
CA TYR A 149 3.10 -1.81 16.88
C TYR A 149 4.13 -0.87 17.52
N LYS A 150 4.23 0.39 17.08
CA LYS A 150 5.14 1.38 17.71
C LYS A 150 4.75 1.62 19.16
N GLY A 151 3.46 1.83 19.40
CA GLY A 151 2.91 1.99 20.75
C GLY A 151 3.15 0.75 21.61
N LEU A 152 2.89 -0.44 21.08
CA LEU A 152 3.13 -1.71 21.78
C LEU A 152 4.62 -1.92 22.10
N GLY A 153 5.52 -1.64 21.15
CA GLY A 153 6.97 -1.72 21.36
C GLY A 153 7.45 -0.75 22.45
N ARG A 154 6.96 0.50 22.41
CA ARG A 154 7.24 1.51 23.44
C ARG A 154 6.70 1.09 24.81
N LEU A 155 5.50 0.51 24.87
CA LEU A 155 4.93 -0.03 26.09
C LEU A 155 5.84 -1.09 26.72
N TYR A 156 6.33 -2.04 25.91
CA TYR A 156 7.27 -3.06 26.38
C TYR A 156 8.60 -2.47 26.85
N LEU A 157 9.12 -1.42 26.20
CA LEU A 157 10.30 -0.69 26.70
C LEU A 157 10.06 -0.08 28.08
N LEU A 158 8.90 0.56 28.30
CA LEU A 158 8.54 1.13 29.60
C LEU A 158 8.45 0.07 30.69
N GLN A 159 7.96 -1.13 30.34
CA GLN A 159 7.92 -2.29 31.24
C GLN A 159 9.28 -2.98 31.41
N LYS A 160 10.31 -2.56 30.67
CA LYS A 160 11.62 -3.24 30.57
C LYS A 160 11.54 -4.67 30.05
N ASP A 161 10.47 -4.98 29.31
CA ASP A 161 10.30 -6.24 28.61
C ASP A 161 11.02 -6.17 27.25
N TYR A 162 12.35 -6.24 27.33
CA TYR A 162 13.21 -6.06 26.18
C TYR A 162 13.10 -7.17 25.13
N GLU A 163 12.58 -8.35 25.48
CA GLU A 163 12.39 -9.44 24.52
C GLU A 163 11.18 -9.14 23.63
N HIS A 164 10.01 -8.90 24.22
CA HIS A 164 8.82 -8.56 23.44
C HIS A 164 8.96 -7.23 22.70
N ALA A 165 9.64 -6.23 23.29
CA ALA A 165 9.94 -4.98 22.60
C ALA A 165 10.76 -5.23 21.34
N LYS A 166 11.83 -6.05 21.44
CA LYS A 166 12.71 -6.36 20.31
C LYS A 166 11.95 -7.09 19.21
N GLU A 167 11.18 -8.13 19.53
CA GLU A 167 10.38 -8.86 18.56
C GLU A 167 9.38 -7.94 17.84
N THR A 168 8.75 -7.03 18.59
CA THR A 168 7.81 -6.04 18.06
C THR A 168 8.48 -5.08 17.07
N PHE A 169 9.65 -4.55 17.41
CA PHE A 169 10.40 -3.64 16.55
C PHE A 169 11.04 -4.35 15.35
N GLU A 170 11.50 -5.59 15.50
CA GLU A 170 12.00 -6.40 14.38
C GLU A 170 10.89 -6.72 13.38
N PHE A 171 9.66 -6.97 13.85
CA PHE A 171 8.50 -7.10 12.97
C PHE A 171 8.18 -5.79 12.26
N LEU A 172 8.19 -4.67 12.96
CA LEU A 172 8.02 -3.34 12.35
C LEU A 172 9.04 -3.07 11.25
N MET A 173 10.30 -3.45 11.45
CA MET A 173 11.36 -3.31 10.45
C MET A 173 11.07 -4.11 9.17
N ILE A 174 10.29 -5.20 9.24
CA ILE A 174 9.83 -5.96 8.08
C ILE A 174 8.69 -5.23 7.35
N LEU A 175 7.84 -4.49 8.08
CA LEU A 175 6.75 -3.71 7.52
C LEU A 175 7.23 -2.39 6.90
N ASP A 176 8.15 -1.71 7.58
CA ASP A 176 8.77 -0.44 7.18
C ASP A 176 10.25 -0.45 7.59
N ASP A 177 11.13 -0.67 6.63
CA ASP A 177 12.58 -0.73 6.85
C ASP A 177 13.26 0.65 6.90
N ALA A 178 12.49 1.72 6.68
CA ALA A 178 12.96 3.09 6.54
C ALA A 178 12.55 4.01 7.70
N ASP A 179 11.92 3.48 8.75
CA ASP A 179 11.54 4.25 9.94
C ASP A 179 12.73 4.40 10.93
N PRO A 180 13.27 5.62 11.13
CA PRO A 180 14.35 5.86 12.08
C PRO A 180 14.00 5.45 13.53
N PHE A 181 12.73 5.59 13.93
CA PHE A 181 12.29 5.29 15.29
C PHE A 181 12.52 3.84 15.68
N VAL A 182 12.35 2.92 14.72
CA VAL A 182 12.58 1.49 14.94
C VAL A 182 14.05 1.21 15.25
N TYR A 183 14.97 1.80 14.48
CA TYR A 183 16.40 1.65 14.73
C TYR A 183 16.84 2.31 16.03
N GLN A 184 16.30 3.49 16.36
CA GLN A 184 16.53 4.12 17.66
C GLN A 184 16.10 3.20 18.81
N SER A 185 14.91 2.62 18.74
CA SER A 185 14.35 1.76 19.78
C SER A 185 15.17 0.47 19.95
N LEU A 186 15.58 -0.16 18.84
CA LEU A 186 16.49 -1.32 18.87
C LEU A 186 17.87 -0.97 19.44
N GLY A 187 18.35 0.27 19.19
CA GLY A 187 19.58 0.79 19.78
C GLY A 187 19.46 0.91 21.30
N GLU A 188 18.36 1.48 21.80
CA GLU A 188 18.08 1.60 23.24
C GLU A 188 18.02 0.23 23.93
N ILE A 189 17.33 -0.74 23.33
CA ILE A 189 17.31 -2.13 23.82
C ILE A 189 18.72 -2.71 23.90
N SER A 190 19.56 -2.43 22.90
CA SER A 190 20.93 -2.93 22.84
C SER A 190 21.80 -2.32 23.94
N VAL A 191 21.63 -1.02 24.23
CA VAL A 191 22.29 -0.34 25.37
C VAL A 191 21.90 -1.00 26.69
N ASP A 192 20.61 -1.21 26.92
CA ASP A 192 20.10 -1.80 28.17
C ASP A 192 20.56 -3.26 28.38
N ARG A 193 20.79 -3.99 27.29
CA ARG A 193 21.40 -5.33 27.32
C ARG A 193 22.94 -5.33 27.41
N GLY A 194 23.57 -4.17 27.34
CA GLY A 194 25.03 -4.00 27.37
C GLY A 194 25.73 -4.30 26.03
N ASP A 195 24.98 -4.53 24.95
CA ASP A 195 25.54 -4.70 23.60
C ASP A 195 25.74 -3.35 22.91
N LEU A 196 26.79 -2.65 23.35
CA LEU A 196 27.11 -1.30 22.90
C LEU A 196 27.49 -1.23 21.42
N LYS A 197 28.01 -2.31 20.83
CA LYS A 197 28.37 -2.35 19.40
C LYS A 197 27.13 -2.47 18.52
N THR A 198 26.17 -3.31 18.89
CA THR A 198 24.87 -3.33 18.20
C THR A 198 24.14 -1.99 18.38
N ALA A 199 24.21 -1.36 19.56
CA ALA A 199 23.64 -0.03 19.77
C ALA A 199 24.25 1.04 18.84
N GLU A 200 25.58 1.06 18.70
CA GLU A 200 26.29 1.93 17.75
C GLU A 200 25.73 1.78 16.32
N ASP A 201 25.67 0.54 15.82
CA ASP A 201 25.18 0.26 14.46
C ASP A 201 23.73 0.72 14.25
N LYS A 202 22.86 0.47 15.24
CA LYS A 202 21.44 0.84 15.17
C LYS A 202 21.24 2.36 15.20
N TYR A 203 21.94 3.07 16.08
CA TYR A 203 21.86 4.54 16.10
C TYR A 203 22.45 5.18 14.85
N LEU A 204 23.56 4.67 14.32
CA LEU A 204 24.11 5.15 13.04
C LEU A 204 23.12 4.96 11.90
N LYS A 205 22.42 3.81 11.85
CA LYS A 205 21.37 3.56 10.85
C LYS A 205 20.19 4.51 11.01
N SER A 206 19.76 4.79 12.25
CA SER A 206 18.74 5.80 12.53
C SER A 206 19.14 7.18 12.01
N LEU A 207 20.37 7.63 12.29
CA LEU A 207 20.88 8.92 11.81
C LEU A 207 21.02 8.99 10.28
N GLN A 208 21.28 7.87 9.61
CA GLN A 208 21.28 7.81 8.14
C GLN A 208 19.88 8.04 7.55
N LEU A 209 18.83 7.53 8.22
CA LEU A 209 17.44 7.68 7.78
C LEU A 209 16.86 9.05 8.16
N ASN A 210 17.18 9.54 9.35
CA ASN A 210 16.85 10.89 9.80
C ASN A 210 18.02 11.53 10.53
N SER A 211 18.74 12.40 9.82
CA SER A 211 19.93 13.07 10.33
C SER A 211 19.65 14.21 11.31
N LYS A 212 18.39 14.47 11.69
CA LYS A 212 18.01 15.62 12.53
C LYS A 212 17.56 15.27 13.94
N ASP A 213 17.52 13.99 14.29
CA ASP A 213 17.10 13.60 15.63
C ASP A 213 18.23 13.77 16.66
N ILE A 214 18.16 14.87 17.41
CA ILE A 214 19.12 15.20 18.47
C ILE A 214 19.17 14.13 19.55
N SER A 215 18.06 13.45 19.85
CA SER A 215 18.04 12.40 20.88
C SER A 215 18.97 11.24 20.51
N VAL A 216 19.02 10.88 19.22
CA VAL A 216 19.89 9.83 18.71
C VAL A 216 21.36 10.25 18.75
N TYR A 217 21.69 11.51 18.46
CA TYR A 217 23.05 12.02 18.63
C TYR A 217 23.54 11.92 20.08
N LEU A 218 22.69 12.32 21.04
CA LEU A 218 23.02 12.24 22.47
C LEU A 218 23.22 10.78 22.91
N ASN A 219 22.32 9.89 22.51
CA ASN A 219 22.42 8.46 22.84
C ASN A 219 23.67 7.83 22.22
N LEU A 220 23.98 8.12 20.96
CA LEU A 220 25.19 7.62 20.31
C LEU A 220 26.47 8.18 20.96
N ALA A 221 26.49 9.46 21.32
CA ALA A 221 27.63 10.04 22.06
C ALA A 221 27.83 9.34 23.41
N GLN A 222 26.74 9.03 24.12
CA GLN A 222 26.80 8.25 25.37
C GLN A 222 27.31 6.82 25.14
N VAL A 223 26.88 6.16 24.05
CA VAL A 223 27.40 4.84 23.66
C VAL A 223 28.91 4.91 23.42
N TYR A 224 29.40 5.94 22.75
CA TYR A 224 30.84 6.13 22.53
C TYR A 224 31.62 6.36 23.83
N LEU A 225 31.06 7.11 24.79
CA LEU A 225 31.67 7.24 26.11
C LEU A 225 31.74 5.89 26.85
N ASN A 226 30.68 5.08 26.76
CA ASN A 226 30.64 3.74 27.38
C ASN A 226 31.60 2.75 26.70
N LEU A 227 31.95 2.98 25.44
CA LEU A 227 32.95 2.23 24.69
C LEU A 227 34.40 2.72 24.93
N ASP A 228 34.60 3.73 25.78
CA ASP A 228 35.90 4.39 25.98
C ASP A 228 36.45 5.05 24.69
N GLU A 229 35.54 5.57 23.85
CA GLU A 229 35.85 6.23 22.58
C GLU A 229 35.44 7.75 22.59
N PRO A 230 35.97 8.57 23.52
CA PRO A 230 35.51 9.95 23.73
C PRO A 230 35.73 10.88 22.54
N ASN A 231 36.72 10.59 21.68
CA ASN A 231 36.92 11.35 20.44
C ASN A 231 35.73 11.21 19.48
N LYS A 232 35.18 10.00 19.33
CA LYS A 232 33.98 9.79 18.50
C LYS A 232 32.75 10.42 19.13
N ALA A 233 32.62 10.35 20.46
CA ALA A 233 31.57 11.06 21.18
C ALA A 233 31.61 12.57 20.88
N PHE A 234 32.82 13.16 20.89
CA PHE A 234 33.02 14.57 20.57
C PHE A 234 32.65 14.92 19.13
N GLU A 235 32.99 14.08 18.16
CA GLU A 235 32.60 14.28 16.75
C GLU A 235 31.08 14.27 16.59
N VAL A 236 30.40 13.26 17.14
CA VAL A 236 28.94 13.12 17.07
C VAL A 236 28.23 14.27 17.76
N ILE A 237 28.62 14.63 18.98
CA ILE A 237 27.96 15.73 19.70
C ILE A 237 28.21 17.08 19.01
N THR A 238 29.38 17.28 18.39
CA THR A 238 29.67 18.50 17.64
C THR A 238 28.74 18.64 16.44
N GLN A 239 28.43 17.54 15.74
CA GLN A 239 27.41 17.55 14.68
C GLN A 239 26.05 17.99 15.26
N ALA A 240 25.64 17.47 16.41
CA ALA A 240 24.39 17.87 17.06
C ALA A 240 24.38 19.37 17.41
N VAL A 241 25.50 19.93 17.90
CA VAL A 241 25.65 21.38 18.16
C VAL A 241 25.51 22.21 16.89
N THR A 242 25.97 21.72 15.73
CA THR A 242 25.77 22.46 14.48
C THR A 242 24.31 22.57 14.07
N GLN A 243 23.48 21.60 14.47
CA GLN A 243 22.05 21.59 14.17
C GLN A 243 21.26 22.44 15.15
N GLU A 244 21.55 22.31 16.44
CA GLU A 244 20.90 23.07 17.50
C GLU A 244 21.93 23.75 18.42
N PRO A 245 22.55 24.86 17.99
CA PRO A 245 23.68 25.48 18.68
C PRO A 245 23.32 26.12 20.03
N LYS A 246 22.04 26.21 20.36
CA LYS A 246 21.52 26.78 21.62
C LYS A 246 20.79 25.74 22.47
N ASN A 247 20.84 24.46 22.13
CA ASN A 247 20.20 23.42 22.95
C ASN A 247 21.06 23.16 24.21
N PRO A 248 20.54 23.43 25.43
CA PRO A 248 21.33 23.27 26.64
C PRO A 248 21.77 21.84 26.91
N LYS A 249 20.96 20.83 26.52
CA LYS A 249 21.30 19.41 26.73
C LYS A 249 22.52 18.99 25.89
N ILE A 250 22.59 19.45 24.64
CA ILE A 250 23.73 19.17 23.77
C ILE A 250 24.99 19.86 24.28
N LEU A 251 24.86 21.12 24.70
CA LEU A 251 25.98 21.90 25.22
C LEU A 251 26.51 21.35 26.54
N ASP A 252 25.63 20.88 27.44
CA ASP A 252 26.00 20.11 28.64
C ASP A 252 26.88 18.90 28.26
N PHE A 253 26.43 18.07 27.31
CA PHE A 253 27.18 16.90 26.83
C PHE A 253 28.52 17.28 26.19
N LEU A 254 28.55 18.33 25.36
CA LEU A 254 29.79 18.79 24.74
C LEU A 254 30.81 19.25 25.80
N ILE A 255 30.38 19.93 26.86
CA ILE A 255 31.26 20.32 27.96
C ILE A 255 31.83 19.09 28.65
N GLU A 256 30.98 18.13 29.03
CA GLU A 256 31.41 16.89 29.69
C GLU A 256 32.44 16.13 28.86
N ILE A 257 32.15 15.93 27.57
CA ILE A 257 33.08 15.24 26.65
C ILE A 257 34.40 16.03 26.50
N SER A 258 34.33 17.37 26.43
CA SER A 258 35.53 18.21 26.33
C SER A 258 36.41 18.12 27.59
N ILE A 259 35.79 18.03 28.78
CA ILE A 259 36.49 17.81 30.05
C ILE A 259 37.18 16.44 30.06
N ILE A 260 36.48 15.38 29.63
CA ILE A 260 37.05 14.03 29.50
C ILE A 260 38.27 14.03 28.57
N LEU A 261 38.19 14.75 27.45
CA LEU A 261 39.28 14.90 26.49
C LEU A 261 40.39 15.87 26.93
N GLN A 262 40.24 16.53 28.09
CA GLN A 262 41.12 17.61 28.55
C GLN A 262 41.25 18.79 27.58
N ASP A 263 40.27 18.98 26.69
CA ASP A 263 40.22 20.14 25.80
C ASP A 263 39.57 21.34 26.49
N LYS A 264 40.40 22.06 27.25
CA LYS A 264 40.00 23.28 27.97
C LYS A 264 39.46 24.37 27.04
N VAL A 265 39.89 24.43 25.77
CA VAL A 265 39.45 25.45 24.82
C VAL A 265 38.03 25.16 24.35
N ALA A 266 37.77 23.92 23.93
CA ALA A 266 36.42 23.47 23.55
C ALA A 266 35.45 23.59 24.72
N ALA A 267 35.85 23.15 25.92
CA ALA A 267 35.01 23.23 27.11
C ALA A 267 34.63 24.68 27.46
N ARG A 268 35.58 25.62 27.45
CA ARG A 268 35.31 27.05 27.70
C ARG A 268 34.44 27.70 26.62
N LYS A 269 34.53 27.23 25.37
CA LYS A 269 33.66 27.70 24.28
C LYS A 269 32.24 27.22 24.51
N ALA A 270 32.05 25.93 24.76
CA ALA A 270 30.75 25.33 25.01
C ALA A 270 30.09 25.91 26.27
N LEU A 271 30.84 26.14 27.36
CA LEU A 271 30.34 26.79 28.58
C LEU A 271 29.81 28.20 28.31
N ARG A 272 30.48 28.99 27.47
CA ARG A 272 29.99 30.33 27.07
C ARG A 272 28.69 30.22 26.30
N GLN A 273 28.61 29.31 25.33
CA GLN A 273 27.38 29.08 24.57
C GLN A 273 26.23 28.62 25.48
N LEU A 274 26.51 27.76 26.46
CA LEU A 274 25.52 27.28 27.43
C LEU A 274 25.01 28.41 28.32
N ALA A 275 25.91 29.25 28.85
CA ALA A 275 25.53 30.39 29.68
C ALA A 275 24.71 31.42 28.91
N GLU A 276 24.98 31.61 27.61
CA GLU A 276 24.16 32.47 26.74
C GLU A 276 22.78 31.87 26.43
N ALA A 277 22.72 30.56 26.18
CA ALA A 277 21.49 29.87 25.82
C ALA A 277 20.57 29.58 27.01
N ASN A 278 21.15 29.29 28.18
CA ASN A 278 20.45 28.99 29.42
C ASN A 278 21.25 29.54 30.63
N PRO A 279 21.10 30.84 30.95
CA PRO A 279 21.78 31.47 32.07
C PRO A 279 21.42 30.89 33.44
N GLU A 280 20.26 30.23 33.56
CA GLU A 280 19.77 29.62 34.80
C GLU A 280 20.19 28.15 34.97
N ASN A 281 21.03 27.62 34.07
CA ASN A 281 21.51 26.25 34.18
C ASN A 281 22.34 26.07 35.46
N GLN A 282 21.85 25.20 36.35
CA GLN A 282 22.43 24.95 37.67
C GLN A 282 23.86 24.37 37.62
N LYS A 283 24.29 23.83 36.47
CA LYS A 283 25.61 23.23 36.29
C LYS A 283 26.71 24.23 35.91
N LEU A 284 26.38 25.49 35.59
CA LEU A 284 27.36 26.45 35.06
C LEU A 284 28.57 26.66 35.97
N ASP A 285 28.34 26.79 37.28
CA ASP A 285 29.41 27.00 38.26
C ASP A 285 30.28 25.75 38.46
N ASP A 286 29.67 24.57 38.46
CA ASP A 286 30.40 23.29 38.55
C ASP A 286 31.29 23.09 37.31
N PHE A 287 30.74 23.26 36.12
CA PHE A 287 31.50 23.20 34.88
C PHE A 287 32.65 24.19 34.86
N LYS A 288 32.41 25.44 35.30
CA LYS A 288 33.46 26.45 35.37
C LYS A 288 34.63 26.00 36.25
N LYS A 289 34.36 25.42 37.42
CA LYS A 289 35.41 24.91 38.34
C LYS A 289 36.20 23.78 37.69
N ARG A 290 35.50 22.75 37.21
CA ARG A 290 36.10 21.56 36.58
C ARG A 290 36.96 21.92 35.37
N ILE A 291 36.52 22.89 34.56
CA ILE A 291 37.29 23.38 33.40
C ILE A 291 38.55 24.14 33.82
N GLU A 292 38.51 24.91 34.91
CA GLU A 292 39.70 25.62 35.40
C GLU A 292 40.77 24.66 35.93
N GLU A 293 40.37 23.49 36.43
CA GLU A 293 41.24 22.43 36.97
C GLU A 293 41.92 21.56 35.89
N LEU A 294 41.47 21.62 34.63
CA LEU A 294 42.16 21.01 33.46
C LEU A 294 43.52 21.67 33.18
#